data_AF-A0A955TPQ3-F1
#
_entry.id   AF-A0A955TPQ3-F1
#
_cell.length_a   1.000
_cell.length_b   1.000
_cell.length_c   1.000
_cell.angle_alpha   90.00
_cell.angle_beta   90.00
_cell.angle_gamma   90.00
#
_symmetry.space_group_name_H-M   'P 1'
#
loop_
_entity.id
_entity.type
_entity.pdbx_description
1 polymer ?
#
loop_
_entity_poly.entity_id
_entity_poly.type
_entity_poly.pdbx_seq_one_letter_code
_entity_poly.pdbx_strand_id
1 'polypeptide(L)'
;VEHRTRYETFNHSFTRGTAGSNQQVHQRTRVLLGIKDIWDPLRFTLEVADFRAPVADRGQNHEPTFVNHLDIFQLHVDLVSQNFLGTGSPGKLEVGRLIMDFGKGRLVAGHRFGSFTPTFDGVQFTLGSEKDHSWGLRAFVTRPVQRHTVSPDWASPISYFSGAAISSRHLPWANGELYFFQLNEGGNLQKRDLSTMGFRVFAQPVQEQLDYEIESIYQVGEVGFTHHFAHRHHGEVGYSFGTLWPWQLTYLFDYASGDPDPKKNFDFLFAKRRAEYGPTGILGVIFPSNILSPVGFRSMLQPTPTLKLMVSHRTFWLADGRGSFVGSGLQDPTGRSGTFLGNLFDTSVTWGPQVGYFRHTVFEVGFARFFKGSYFDRVPQSPGTADVNYVYTMATLTF
;
A
#
# COMPACT_ATOMS: atom_id res chain seq x y z
N VAL A 1 -21.46 -3.08 -9.15
CA VAL A 1 -20.38 -3.96 -9.72
C VAL A 1 -19.24 -3.06 -10.19
N GLU A 2 -18.00 -3.52 -10.22
CA GLU A 2 -16.87 -2.76 -10.78
C GLU A 2 -16.07 -3.61 -11.75
N HIS A 3 -15.68 -3.06 -12.90
CA HIS A 3 -14.73 -3.67 -13.81
C HIS A 3 -13.60 -2.70 -14.17
N ARG A 4 -12.37 -3.18 -14.22
CA ARG A 4 -11.20 -2.39 -14.60
C ARG A 4 -10.35 -3.14 -15.60
N THR A 5 -9.95 -2.44 -16.66
CA THR A 5 -8.89 -2.88 -17.58
C THR A 5 -7.74 -1.88 -17.53
N ARG A 6 -6.51 -2.39 -17.47
CA ARG A 6 -5.27 -1.60 -17.46
C ARG A 6 -4.28 -2.19 -18.45
N TYR A 7 -3.66 -1.37 -19.28
CA TYR A 7 -2.45 -1.71 -20.01
C TYR A 7 -1.27 -0.97 -19.42
N GLU A 8 -0.13 -1.64 -19.28
CA GLU A 8 1.09 -1.04 -18.75
C GLU A 8 2.34 -1.66 -19.35
N THR A 9 3.39 -0.85 -19.51
CA THR A 9 4.67 -1.31 -20.08
C THR A 9 5.84 -0.48 -19.57
N PHE A 10 7.02 -1.09 -19.50
CA PHE A 10 8.30 -0.38 -19.37
C PHE A 10 9.37 -0.92 -20.31
N ASN A 11 10.37 -0.10 -20.65
CA ASN A 11 11.35 -0.41 -21.70
C ASN A 11 12.67 -1.04 -21.22
N HIS A 12 13.06 -0.86 -19.96
CA HIS A 12 14.31 -1.41 -19.41
C HIS A 12 14.10 -2.05 -18.05
N SER A 13 14.90 -3.06 -17.74
CA SER A 13 14.81 -3.74 -16.44
C SER A 13 15.56 -3.00 -15.34
N PHE A 14 15.13 -3.24 -14.10
CA PHE A 14 15.72 -2.77 -12.85
C PHE A 14 15.97 -3.93 -11.87
N THR A 15 15.77 -5.17 -12.30
CA THR A 15 15.95 -6.38 -11.47
C THR A 15 17.00 -7.32 -12.06
N ARG A 16 17.71 -8.03 -11.18
CA ARG A 16 18.76 -9.00 -11.51
C ARG A 16 18.26 -10.05 -12.49
N GLY A 17 19.10 -10.38 -13.48
CA GLY A 17 18.86 -11.51 -14.38
C GLY A 17 17.71 -11.31 -15.37
N THR A 18 17.16 -10.09 -15.49
CA THR A 18 16.14 -9.76 -16.49
C THR A 18 16.61 -8.60 -17.36
N ALA A 19 16.34 -8.68 -18.65
CA ALA A 19 16.72 -7.66 -19.63
C ALA A 19 15.49 -7.21 -20.44
N GLY A 20 15.62 -6.06 -21.10
CA GLY A 20 14.61 -5.55 -22.02
C GLY A 20 13.33 -5.05 -21.34
N SER A 21 12.27 -4.98 -22.14
CA SER A 21 10.96 -4.46 -21.77
C SER A 21 10.11 -5.46 -20.99
N ASN A 22 8.97 -4.99 -20.50
CA ASN A 22 7.90 -5.79 -19.94
C ASN A 22 6.56 -5.12 -20.27
N GLN A 23 5.51 -5.90 -20.45
CA GLN A 23 4.15 -5.38 -20.58
C GLN A 23 3.12 -6.30 -19.93
N GLN A 24 1.99 -5.71 -19.58
CA GLN A 24 0.85 -6.43 -19.06
C GLN A 24 -0.47 -5.74 -19.45
N VAL A 25 -1.47 -6.54 -19.83
CA VAL A 25 -2.88 -6.16 -19.77
C VAL A 25 -3.47 -6.84 -18.54
N HIS A 26 -3.95 -6.06 -17.59
CA HIS A 26 -4.55 -6.53 -16.37
C HIS A 26 -6.05 -6.22 -16.35
N GLN A 27 -6.87 -7.23 -16.06
CA GLN A 27 -8.32 -7.13 -15.91
C GLN A 27 -8.73 -7.47 -14.49
N ARG A 28 -9.71 -6.73 -13.97
CA ARG A 28 -10.28 -6.94 -12.64
C ARG A 28 -11.78 -6.75 -12.69
N THR A 29 -12.53 -7.71 -12.19
CA THR A 29 -13.97 -7.58 -11.96
C THR A 29 -14.26 -7.81 -10.49
N ARG A 30 -15.09 -6.96 -9.88
CA ARG A 30 -15.50 -7.06 -8.48
C ARG A 30 -17.00 -6.93 -8.34
N VAL A 31 -17.59 -7.79 -7.54
CA VAL A 31 -19.01 -7.74 -7.18
C VAL A 31 -19.09 -7.66 -5.66
N LEU A 32 -19.61 -6.54 -5.17
CA LEU A 32 -19.87 -6.31 -3.76
C LEU A 32 -21.37 -6.38 -3.52
N LEU A 33 -21.79 -7.29 -2.64
CA LEU A 33 -23.13 -7.38 -2.10
C LEU A 33 -23.07 -7.00 -0.61
N GLY A 34 -23.83 -5.98 -0.23
CA GLY A 34 -24.01 -5.57 1.15
C GLY A 34 -25.48 -5.61 1.52
N ILE A 35 -25.82 -6.35 2.57
CA ILE A 35 -27.14 -6.30 3.20
C ILE A 35 -26.99 -5.42 4.44
N LYS A 36 -27.62 -4.26 4.37
CA LYS A 36 -27.60 -3.25 5.43
C LYS A 36 -29.03 -2.99 5.90
N ASP A 37 -29.19 -2.78 7.20
CA ASP A 37 -30.41 -2.30 7.86
C ASP A 37 -31.62 -3.29 7.85
N ILE A 38 -31.62 -4.33 7.01
CA ILE A 38 -32.68 -5.36 6.95
C ILE A 38 -32.70 -6.24 8.21
N TRP A 39 -31.54 -6.50 8.80
CA TRP A 39 -31.39 -7.36 10.00
C TRP A 39 -30.76 -6.61 11.17
N ASP A 40 -31.01 -5.29 11.29
CA ASP A 40 -30.42 -4.45 12.34
C ASP A 40 -30.55 -5.12 13.74
N PRO A 41 -29.47 -5.21 14.55
CA PRO A 41 -28.15 -4.58 14.41
C PRO A 41 -27.13 -5.31 13.50
N LEU A 42 -27.54 -6.36 12.80
CA LEU A 42 -26.67 -7.17 11.96
C LEU A 42 -26.54 -6.62 10.54
N ARG A 43 -25.33 -6.72 9.98
CA ARG A 43 -25.03 -6.45 8.57
C ARG A 43 -24.27 -7.61 7.97
N PHE A 44 -24.39 -7.78 6.66
CA PHE A 44 -23.68 -8.82 5.93
C PHE A 44 -22.99 -8.23 4.71
N THR A 45 -21.75 -8.66 4.46
CA THR A 45 -20.96 -8.23 3.30
C THR A 45 -20.35 -9.44 2.61
N LEU A 46 -20.48 -9.48 1.28
CA LEU A 46 -19.81 -10.41 0.38
C LEU A 46 -19.15 -9.61 -0.75
N GLU A 47 -17.83 -9.73 -0.90
CA GLU A 47 -17.09 -9.25 -2.07
C GLU A 47 -16.45 -10.45 -2.77
N VAL A 48 -16.85 -10.67 -4.03
CA VAL A 48 -16.15 -11.60 -4.93
C VAL A 48 -15.40 -10.83 -6.00
N ALA A 49 -14.23 -11.32 -6.38
CA ALA A 49 -13.41 -10.68 -7.39
C ALA A 49 -12.72 -11.69 -8.30
N ASP A 50 -12.50 -11.29 -9.54
CA ASP A 50 -11.78 -12.06 -10.55
C ASP A 50 -10.69 -11.17 -11.16
N PHE A 51 -9.44 -11.63 -11.09
CA PHE A 51 -8.25 -10.93 -11.60
C PHE A 51 -7.60 -11.77 -12.68
N ARG A 52 -7.37 -11.17 -13.84
CA ARG A 52 -6.75 -11.83 -15.00
C ARG A 52 -5.65 -10.97 -15.60
N ALA A 53 -4.66 -11.62 -16.18
CA ALA A 53 -3.61 -10.97 -16.96
C ALA A 53 -3.51 -11.62 -18.36
N PRO A 54 -4.48 -11.36 -19.28
CA PRO A 54 -4.53 -12.02 -20.59
C PRO A 54 -3.32 -11.75 -21.48
N VAL A 55 -2.65 -10.61 -21.28
CA VAL A 55 -1.34 -10.31 -21.86
C VAL A 55 -0.39 -10.07 -20.70
N ALA A 56 0.71 -10.81 -20.65
CA ALA A 56 1.70 -10.68 -19.61
C ALA A 56 3.03 -11.26 -20.11
N ASP A 57 4.10 -10.48 -20.03
CA ASP A 57 5.43 -11.05 -20.23
C ASP A 57 5.94 -11.69 -18.93
N ARG A 58 7.12 -12.31 -18.99
CA ARG A 58 7.88 -12.82 -17.83
C ARG A 58 7.11 -13.79 -16.92
N GLY A 59 6.09 -14.47 -17.45
CA GLY A 59 5.30 -15.44 -16.71
C GLY A 59 4.36 -14.84 -15.66
N GLN A 60 4.16 -13.51 -15.66
CA GLN A 60 3.35 -12.81 -14.66
C GLN A 60 1.87 -13.24 -14.64
N ASN A 61 1.40 -13.88 -15.71
CA ASN A 61 0.08 -14.51 -15.77
C ASN A 61 -0.09 -15.72 -14.84
N HIS A 62 0.99 -16.18 -14.18
CA HIS A 62 0.95 -17.24 -13.17
C HIS A 62 1.32 -16.74 -11.77
N GLU A 63 1.44 -15.42 -11.58
CA GLU A 63 1.76 -14.84 -10.27
C GLU A 63 0.49 -14.43 -9.50
N PRO A 64 0.31 -14.88 -8.24
CA PRO A 64 -0.85 -14.50 -7.40
C PRO A 64 -1.01 -12.98 -7.19
N THR A 65 0.05 -12.21 -7.39
CA THR A 65 0.02 -10.74 -7.32
C THR A 65 -0.83 -10.12 -8.44
N PHE A 66 -0.88 -10.76 -9.60
CA PHE A 66 -1.59 -10.26 -10.79
C PHE A 66 -2.80 -11.10 -11.19
N VAL A 67 -2.82 -12.39 -10.83
CA VAL A 67 -3.87 -13.33 -11.23
C VAL A 67 -4.44 -14.03 -10.01
N ASN A 68 -5.77 -14.02 -9.92
CA ASN A 68 -6.54 -14.71 -8.89
C ASN A 68 -7.96 -14.88 -9.44
N HIS A 69 -8.27 -16.10 -9.86
CA HIS A 69 -9.53 -16.42 -10.54
C HIS A 69 -10.66 -16.59 -9.52
N LEU A 70 -11.74 -15.83 -9.71
CA LEU A 70 -12.98 -15.87 -8.91
C LEU A 70 -12.81 -16.28 -7.44
N ASP A 71 -12.50 -15.31 -6.58
CA ASP A 71 -12.30 -15.54 -5.15
C ASP A 71 -13.11 -14.59 -4.28
N ILE A 72 -13.30 -14.99 -3.03
CA ILE A 72 -13.98 -14.26 -1.98
C ILE A 72 -12.93 -13.39 -1.26
N PHE A 73 -13.06 -12.08 -1.45
CA PHE A 73 -12.18 -11.08 -0.83
C PHE A 73 -12.72 -10.57 0.49
N GLN A 74 -14.05 -10.53 0.63
CA GLN A 74 -14.73 -10.22 1.89
C GLN A 74 -15.92 -11.15 2.04
N LEU A 75 -16.08 -11.71 3.23
CA LEU A 75 -17.26 -12.48 3.62
C LEU A 75 -17.39 -12.39 5.13
N HIS A 76 -18.23 -11.49 5.61
CA HIS A 76 -18.34 -11.26 7.04
C HIS A 76 -19.73 -10.80 7.46
N VAL A 77 -20.03 -11.05 8.73
CA VAL A 77 -21.21 -10.55 9.44
C VAL A 77 -20.74 -9.54 10.47
N ASP A 78 -21.47 -8.43 10.55
CA ASP A 78 -21.17 -7.33 11.46
C ASP A 78 -22.28 -7.18 12.48
N LEU A 79 -21.92 -7.00 13.75
CA LEU A 79 -22.81 -6.47 14.77
C LEU A 79 -22.48 -4.99 14.97
N VAL A 80 -23.45 -4.10 14.74
CA VAL A 80 -23.27 -2.65 14.83
C VAL A 80 -24.18 -2.08 15.91
N SER A 81 -23.65 -1.23 16.77
CA SER A 81 -24.43 -0.48 17.76
C SER A 81 -24.01 0.98 17.78
N GLN A 82 -24.96 1.89 17.98
CA GLN A 82 -24.67 3.31 18.24
C GLN A 82 -24.28 3.56 19.70
N ASN A 83 -24.59 2.61 20.59
CA ASN A 83 -24.28 2.66 22.00
C ASN A 83 -23.80 1.28 22.45
N PHE A 84 -22.59 0.93 22.06
CA PHE A 84 -22.03 -0.39 22.30
C PHE A 84 -21.88 -0.64 23.80
N LEU A 85 -22.59 -1.65 24.31
CA LEU A 85 -22.61 -2.04 25.74
C LEU A 85 -22.93 -0.89 26.71
N GLY A 86 -23.67 0.15 26.29
CA GLY A 86 -24.02 1.27 27.17
C GLY A 86 -22.90 2.31 27.38
N THR A 87 -21.81 2.23 26.61
CA THR A 87 -20.65 3.14 26.71
C THR A 87 -20.90 4.56 26.16
N GLY A 88 -22.05 4.81 25.54
CA GLY A 88 -22.36 6.05 24.83
C GLY A 88 -21.59 6.23 23.52
N SER A 89 -20.84 5.21 23.09
CA SER A 89 -20.02 5.23 21.88
C SER A 89 -20.51 4.19 20.87
N PRO A 90 -20.45 4.47 19.56
CA PRO A 90 -20.74 3.48 18.54
C PRO A 90 -19.67 2.39 18.57
N GLY A 91 -20.07 1.17 18.26
CA GLY A 91 -19.18 0.03 18.18
C GLY A 91 -19.58 -0.92 17.06
N LYS A 92 -18.59 -1.63 16.55
CA LYS A 92 -18.72 -2.60 15.46
C LYS A 92 -17.87 -3.83 15.77
N LEU A 93 -18.48 -5.01 15.74
CA LEU A 93 -17.80 -6.30 15.78
C LEU A 93 -17.99 -6.99 14.43
N GLU A 94 -16.90 -7.35 13.76
CA GLU A 94 -16.88 -7.95 12.42
C GLU A 94 -16.26 -9.34 12.53
N VAL A 95 -16.94 -10.35 11.97
CA VAL A 95 -16.48 -11.75 12.03
C VAL A 95 -16.54 -12.36 10.64
N GLY A 96 -15.41 -12.88 10.16
CA GLY A 96 -15.29 -13.56 8.86
C GLY A 96 -14.01 -13.18 8.12
N ARG A 97 -14.08 -13.13 6.79
CA ARG A 97 -13.01 -12.66 5.91
C ARG A 97 -13.10 -11.15 5.72
N LEU A 98 -12.06 -10.45 6.13
CA LEU A 98 -11.99 -9.01 6.26
C LEU A 98 -10.87 -8.43 5.39
N ILE A 99 -11.10 -7.21 4.90
CA ILE A 99 -10.04 -6.34 4.39
C ILE A 99 -9.74 -5.29 5.46
N MET A 100 -8.50 -5.28 5.96
CA MET A 100 -8.04 -4.31 6.96
C MET A 100 -7.20 -3.21 6.31
N ASP A 101 -7.33 -1.98 6.82
CA ASP A 101 -6.54 -0.81 6.40
C ASP A 101 -6.29 0.07 7.63
N PHE A 102 -5.03 0.30 7.98
CA PHE A 102 -4.64 1.08 9.16
C PHE A 102 -3.78 2.29 8.73
N GLY A 103 -4.04 3.45 9.33
CA GLY A 103 -3.36 4.70 8.98
C GLY A 103 -3.45 5.00 7.48
N LYS A 104 -2.31 5.27 6.84
CA LYS A 104 -2.20 5.42 5.37
C LYS A 104 -1.87 4.11 4.63
N GLY A 105 -1.90 2.97 5.31
CA GLY A 105 -1.60 1.66 4.73
C GLY A 105 -0.10 1.37 4.58
N ARG A 106 0.74 1.91 5.48
CA ARG A 106 2.21 1.67 5.50
C ARG A 106 2.63 0.32 6.08
N LEU A 107 1.71 -0.36 6.77
CA LEU A 107 1.90 -1.69 7.37
C LEU A 107 0.76 -2.66 7.01
N VAL A 108 -0.49 -2.20 7.09
CA VAL A 108 -1.67 -3.03 6.79
C VAL A 108 -2.59 -2.23 5.91
N ALA A 109 -2.82 -2.72 4.69
CA ALA A 109 -3.37 -1.87 3.66
C ALA A 109 -4.46 -2.57 2.83
N GLY A 110 -5.68 -2.07 2.91
CA GLY A 110 -6.81 -2.59 2.15
C GLY A 110 -6.76 -2.11 0.69
N HIS A 111 -6.17 -2.87 -0.21
CA HIS A 111 -6.09 -2.49 -1.62
C HIS A 111 -7.46 -2.55 -2.31
N ARG A 112 -8.19 -1.45 -2.33
CA ARG A 112 -9.41 -1.36 -3.15
C ARG A 112 -9.10 -1.12 -4.64
N PHE A 113 -7.94 -0.55 -4.97
CA PHE A 113 -7.54 -0.23 -6.34
C PHE A 113 -6.33 -1.05 -6.86
N GLY A 114 -5.77 -1.96 -6.08
CA GLY A 114 -4.68 -2.84 -6.51
C GLY A 114 -5.16 -4.15 -7.14
N SER A 115 -4.24 -4.87 -7.79
CA SER A 115 -4.41 -6.28 -8.20
C SER A 115 -4.15 -7.26 -7.05
N PHE A 116 -3.52 -6.76 -5.99
CA PHE A 116 -3.21 -7.47 -4.77
C PHE A 116 -3.95 -6.81 -3.63
N THR A 117 -4.72 -7.57 -2.85
CA THR A 117 -5.41 -7.09 -1.63
C THR A 117 -5.23 -8.14 -0.54
N PRO A 118 -4.45 -7.88 0.52
CA PRO A 118 -4.39 -8.75 1.68
C PRO A 118 -5.78 -8.89 2.30
N THR A 119 -6.16 -10.13 2.59
CA THR A 119 -7.39 -10.49 3.27
C THR A 119 -7.05 -11.30 4.52
N PHE A 120 -7.95 -11.24 5.49
CA PHE A 120 -7.71 -11.76 6.83
C PHE A 120 -8.95 -12.46 7.35
N ASP A 121 -8.82 -13.71 7.79
CA ASP A 121 -9.93 -14.47 8.36
C ASP A 121 -9.86 -14.33 9.89
N GLY A 122 -10.90 -13.80 10.52
CA GLY A 122 -10.94 -13.65 11.97
C GLY A 122 -11.97 -12.63 12.46
N VAL A 123 -11.58 -11.89 13.50
CA VAL A 123 -12.45 -10.95 14.20
C VAL A 123 -11.80 -9.57 14.26
N GLN A 124 -12.59 -8.54 14.02
CA GLN A 124 -12.21 -7.15 14.23
C GLN A 124 -13.26 -6.45 15.10
N PHE A 125 -12.78 -5.63 16.02
CA PHE A 125 -13.60 -4.79 16.87
C PHE A 125 -13.22 -3.33 16.69
N THR A 126 -14.22 -2.47 16.56
CA THR A 126 -14.06 -1.00 16.53
C THR A 126 -14.98 -0.39 17.58
N LEU A 127 -14.48 0.58 18.34
CA LEU A 127 -15.22 1.34 19.35
C LEU A 127 -14.90 2.82 19.24
N GLY A 128 -15.92 3.67 19.40
CA GLY A 128 -15.80 5.09 19.12
C GLY A 128 -15.94 5.40 17.63
N SER A 129 -16.09 6.68 17.30
CA SER A 129 -16.18 7.17 15.93
C SER A 129 -15.25 8.36 15.82
N GLU A 130 -14.32 8.33 14.87
CA GLU A 130 -13.45 9.46 14.58
C GLU A 130 -14.20 10.73 14.14
N LYS A 131 -15.48 10.61 13.75
CA LYS A 131 -16.32 11.75 13.33
C LYS A 131 -17.12 12.37 14.46
N ASP A 132 -17.57 11.57 15.42
CA ASP A 132 -18.52 12.01 16.48
C ASP A 132 -17.89 11.96 17.88
N HIS A 133 -16.81 11.18 18.04
CA HIS A 133 -16.03 11.07 19.25
C HIS A 133 -14.58 11.49 18.95
N SER A 134 -13.99 12.22 19.86
CA SER A 134 -12.59 12.69 19.76
C SER A 134 -11.57 11.55 19.90
N TRP A 135 -12.01 10.29 19.97
CA TRP A 135 -11.15 9.10 20.04
C TRP A 135 -11.79 7.89 19.34
N GLY A 136 -10.95 6.92 18.98
CA GLY A 136 -11.37 5.62 18.48
C GLY A 136 -10.41 4.51 18.89
N LEU A 137 -10.93 3.30 19.08
CA LEU A 137 -10.16 2.08 19.30
C LEU A 137 -10.51 1.07 18.21
N ARG A 138 -9.49 0.45 17.62
CA ARG A 138 -9.66 -0.69 16.72
C ARG A 138 -8.74 -1.81 17.16
N ALA A 139 -9.26 -3.01 17.31
CA ALA A 139 -8.50 -4.20 17.65
C ALA A 139 -8.90 -5.38 16.75
N PHE A 140 -7.99 -6.32 16.55
CA PHE A 140 -8.26 -7.48 15.71
C PHE A 140 -7.42 -8.70 16.13
N VAL A 141 -7.96 -9.88 15.84
CA VAL A 141 -7.25 -11.16 15.89
C VAL A 141 -7.65 -11.94 14.66
N THR A 142 -6.69 -12.21 13.80
CA THR A 142 -6.93 -12.76 12.46
C THR A 142 -5.85 -13.74 12.04
N ARG A 143 -6.12 -14.45 10.95
CA ARG A 143 -5.14 -15.22 10.20
C ARG A 143 -5.01 -14.60 8.81
N PRO A 144 -3.78 -14.24 8.38
CA PRO A 144 -3.55 -13.84 7.01
C PRO A 144 -3.95 -14.94 6.03
N VAL A 145 -4.66 -14.56 4.98
CA VAL A 145 -5.09 -15.48 3.92
C VAL A 145 -3.97 -15.64 2.90
N GLN A 146 -3.61 -16.88 2.59
CA GLN A 146 -2.66 -17.22 1.54
C GLN A 146 -3.37 -17.23 0.19
N ARG A 147 -2.73 -16.55 -0.77
CA ARG A 147 -3.30 -16.39 -2.11
C ARG A 147 -2.84 -17.48 -3.06
N HIS A 148 -3.77 -17.99 -3.85
CA HIS A 148 -3.53 -18.90 -4.94
C HIS A 148 -4.04 -18.27 -6.25
N THR A 149 -3.52 -18.73 -7.40
CA THR A 149 -3.90 -18.18 -8.70
C THR A 149 -5.22 -18.74 -9.21
N VAL A 150 -5.44 -20.04 -9.01
CA VAL A 150 -6.54 -20.81 -9.61
C VAL A 150 -7.36 -21.62 -8.62
N SER A 151 -6.94 -21.68 -7.36
CA SER A 151 -7.68 -22.33 -6.27
C SER A 151 -8.16 -21.30 -5.25
N PRO A 152 -9.20 -21.58 -4.47
CA PRO A 152 -9.69 -20.65 -3.45
C PRO A 152 -8.59 -20.29 -2.43
N ASP A 153 -8.51 -19.01 -2.11
CA ASP A 153 -7.63 -18.47 -1.09
C ASP A 153 -8.05 -18.96 0.31
N TRP A 154 -7.08 -19.41 1.12
CA TRP A 154 -7.34 -19.98 2.44
C TRP A 154 -6.40 -19.41 3.51
N ALA A 155 -6.89 -19.30 4.74
CA ALA A 155 -6.07 -18.88 5.88
C ALA A 155 -4.95 -19.90 6.18
N SER A 156 -3.74 -19.40 6.38
CA SER A 156 -2.65 -20.23 6.90
C SER A 156 -3.02 -20.80 8.28
N PRO A 157 -2.96 -22.12 8.51
CA PRO A 157 -3.26 -22.68 9.84
C PRO A 157 -2.21 -22.30 10.89
N ILE A 158 -1.05 -21.82 10.45
CA ILE A 158 0.15 -21.57 11.25
C ILE A 158 0.60 -20.10 11.21
N SER A 159 -0.25 -19.21 10.69
CA SER A 159 0.02 -17.76 10.69
C SER A 159 -1.08 -16.99 11.39
N TYR A 160 -0.71 -16.18 12.38
CA TYR A 160 -1.61 -15.34 13.17
C TYR A 160 -1.15 -13.89 13.10
N PHE A 161 -2.12 -12.99 13.00
CA PHE A 161 -1.90 -11.55 12.98
C PHE A 161 -2.93 -10.88 13.88
N SER A 162 -2.46 -10.22 14.92
CA SER A 162 -3.29 -9.52 15.90
C SER A 162 -2.76 -8.13 16.17
N GLY A 163 -3.59 -7.29 16.78
CA GLY A 163 -3.13 -5.98 17.22
C GLY A 163 -4.25 -5.03 17.55
N ALA A 164 -3.85 -3.81 17.90
CA ALA A 164 -4.74 -2.74 18.24
C ALA A 164 -4.17 -1.38 17.84
N ALA A 165 -5.06 -0.43 17.58
CA ALA A 165 -4.75 0.96 17.33
C ALA A 165 -5.74 1.85 18.09
N ILE A 166 -5.23 2.90 18.71
CA ILE A 166 -6.02 3.96 19.33
C ILE A 166 -5.75 5.27 18.60
N SER A 167 -6.81 5.99 18.25
CA SER A 167 -6.75 7.31 17.62
C SER A 167 -7.36 8.37 18.53
N SER A 168 -6.86 9.60 18.43
CA SER A 168 -7.30 10.76 19.19
C SER A 168 -7.24 12.03 18.34
N ARG A 169 -8.27 12.87 18.47
CA ARG A 169 -8.45 14.13 17.73
C ARG A 169 -8.74 15.31 18.66
N HIS A 170 -8.32 15.20 19.93
CA HIS A 170 -8.59 16.23 20.95
C HIS A 170 -7.77 17.51 20.76
N LEU A 171 -6.63 17.44 20.07
CA LEU A 171 -5.79 18.60 19.83
C LEU A 171 -6.29 19.33 18.57
N PRO A 172 -6.52 20.65 18.62
CA PRO A 172 -7.07 21.39 17.49
C PRO A 172 -6.09 21.47 16.29
N TRP A 173 -4.80 21.29 16.56
CA TRP A 173 -3.73 21.37 15.57
C TRP A 173 -3.21 19.99 15.14
N ALA A 174 -3.62 18.89 15.79
CA ALA A 174 -3.09 17.56 15.48
C ALA A 174 -4.04 16.41 15.82
N ASN A 175 -3.98 15.37 15.01
CA ASN A 175 -4.52 14.05 15.31
C ASN A 175 -3.36 13.13 15.70
N GLY A 176 -3.61 12.18 16.60
CA GLY A 176 -2.64 11.19 17.05
C GLY A 176 -3.17 9.77 16.90
N GLU A 177 -2.31 8.86 16.49
CA GLU A 177 -2.57 7.42 16.46
C GLU A 177 -1.40 6.67 17.13
N LEU A 178 -1.72 5.69 17.96
CA LEU A 178 -0.77 4.73 18.53
C LEU A 178 -1.24 3.33 18.17
N TYR A 179 -0.34 2.46 17.73
CA TYR A 179 -0.70 1.10 17.37
C TYR A 179 0.39 0.09 17.70
N PHE A 180 -0.06 -1.14 17.90
CA PHE A 180 0.77 -2.32 18.14
C PHE A 180 0.19 -3.50 17.35
N PHE A 181 1.04 -4.18 16.60
CA PHE A 181 0.71 -5.38 15.84
C PHE A 181 1.67 -6.52 16.18
N GLN A 182 1.15 -7.74 16.23
CA GLN A 182 1.89 -8.97 16.43
C GLN A 182 1.65 -9.90 15.26
N LEU A 183 2.73 -10.28 14.56
CA LEU A 183 2.72 -11.30 13.53
C LEU A 183 3.46 -12.53 14.03
N ASN A 184 2.80 -13.68 14.04
CA ASN A 184 3.42 -14.98 14.23
C ASN A 184 3.15 -15.83 12.99
N GLU A 185 4.14 -15.97 12.14
CA GLU A 185 4.05 -16.70 10.88
C GLU A 185 4.96 -17.92 10.90
N GLY A 186 4.37 -19.10 10.72
CA GLY A 186 5.07 -20.35 10.45
C GLY A 186 4.94 -20.75 8.99
N GLY A 187 5.97 -21.40 8.43
CA GLY A 187 5.93 -21.96 7.08
C GLY A 187 7.32 -22.32 6.54
N ASN A 188 7.34 -23.05 5.40
CA ASN A 188 8.59 -23.46 4.75
C ASN A 188 9.31 -22.31 4.02
N LEU A 189 8.57 -21.25 3.65
CA LEU A 189 9.10 -20.13 2.85
C LEU A 189 9.53 -18.94 3.71
N GLN A 190 8.76 -18.64 4.77
CA GLN A 190 9.08 -17.60 5.73
C GLN A 190 8.60 -18.01 7.13
N LYS A 191 9.43 -17.72 8.12
CA LYS A 191 9.10 -17.82 9.54
C LYS A 191 9.39 -16.45 10.16
N ARG A 192 8.36 -15.77 10.66
CA ARG A 192 8.47 -14.41 11.21
C ARG A 192 7.71 -14.34 12.53
N ASP A 193 8.37 -13.88 13.57
CA ASP A 193 7.76 -13.49 14.83
C ASP A 193 8.10 -12.02 15.05
N LEU A 194 7.16 -11.12 14.76
CA LEU A 194 7.41 -9.69 14.74
C LEU A 194 6.38 -8.96 15.59
N SER A 195 6.87 -8.24 16.60
CA SER A 195 6.12 -7.19 17.29
C SER A 195 6.43 -5.85 16.63
N THR A 196 5.41 -5.22 16.07
CA THR A 196 5.51 -3.91 15.40
C THR A 196 4.75 -2.87 16.20
N MET A 197 5.43 -1.85 16.70
CA MET A 197 4.81 -0.70 17.34
C MET A 197 5.01 0.56 16.50
N GLY A 198 4.05 1.46 16.53
CA GLY A 198 4.21 2.73 15.85
C GLY A 198 3.30 3.81 16.38
N PHE A 199 3.65 5.03 16.03
CA PHE A 199 2.87 6.21 16.32
C PHE A 199 2.82 7.12 15.10
N ARG A 200 1.72 7.86 14.98
CA ARG A 200 1.50 8.81 13.89
C ARG A 200 0.86 10.07 14.43
N VAL A 201 1.37 11.22 14.01
CA VAL A 201 0.83 12.55 14.33
C VAL A 201 0.60 13.29 13.03
N PHE A 202 -0.60 13.83 12.81
CA PHE A 202 -0.94 14.44 11.52
C PHE A 202 -2.01 15.53 11.61
N ALA A 203 -1.92 16.50 10.72
CA ALA A 203 -2.97 17.47 10.41
C ALA A 203 -3.58 17.13 9.05
N GLN A 204 -4.90 17.24 8.92
CA GLN A 204 -5.58 17.00 7.65
C GLN A 204 -5.37 18.19 6.70
N PRO A 205 -5.26 17.97 5.38
CA PRO A 205 -5.23 19.04 4.40
C PRO A 205 -6.49 19.90 4.46
N VAL A 206 -6.31 21.18 4.78
CA VAL A 206 -7.35 22.21 4.74
C VAL A 206 -6.89 23.31 3.79
N GLN A 207 -7.82 23.86 3.02
CA GLN A 207 -7.54 24.95 2.10
C GLN A 207 -6.88 26.13 2.85
N GLU A 208 -5.82 26.66 2.25
CA GLU A 208 -4.98 27.77 2.74
C GLU A 208 -4.24 27.49 4.05
N GLN A 209 -4.09 26.21 4.43
CA GLN A 209 -3.40 25.80 5.65
C GLN A 209 -2.27 24.81 5.37
N LEU A 210 -1.31 24.78 6.29
CA LEU A 210 -0.28 23.76 6.33
C LEU A 210 -0.88 22.45 6.86
N ASP A 211 -0.56 21.36 6.18
CA ASP A 211 -0.79 20.01 6.64
C ASP A 211 0.55 19.29 6.85
N TYR A 212 0.54 18.25 7.67
CA TYR A 212 1.75 17.49 7.93
C TYR A 212 1.40 16.13 8.48
N GLU A 213 2.35 15.21 8.39
CA GLU A 213 2.28 13.92 9.03
C GLU A 213 3.68 13.43 9.38
N ILE A 214 3.80 12.87 10.57
CA ILE A 214 5.00 12.17 11.04
C ILE A 214 4.55 10.80 11.51
N GLU A 215 5.19 9.75 11.00
CA GLU A 215 4.97 8.38 11.45
C GLU A 215 6.30 7.69 11.74
N SER A 216 6.38 6.99 12.86
CA SER A 216 7.55 6.19 13.23
C SER A 216 7.11 4.81 13.66
N ILE A 217 7.85 3.81 13.18
CA ILE A 217 7.53 2.40 13.27
C ILE A 217 8.78 1.65 13.72
N TYR A 218 8.62 0.77 14.70
CA TYR A 218 9.69 -0.07 15.23
C TYR A 218 9.23 -1.52 15.24
N GLN A 219 10.11 -2.41 14.79
CA GLN A 219 9.89 -3.84 14.70
C GLN A 219 10.95 -4.56 15.51
N VAL A 220 10.52 -5.50 16.35
CA VAL A 220 11.37 -6.38 17.14
C VAL A 220 10.89 -7.82 17.02
N GLY A 221 11.80 -8.77 17.15
CA GLY A 221 11.47 -10.19 17.21
C GLY A 221 12.48 -11.05 16.46
N GLU A 222 12.00 -12.00 15.67
CA GLU A 222 12.82 -12.97 14.96
C GLU A 222 12.33 -13.24 13.54
N VAL A 223 13.27 -13.35 12.60
CA VAL A 223 13.02 -13.84 11.24
C VAL A 223 13.83 -15.12 11.03
N GLY A 224 13.15 -16.26 10.96
CA GLY A 224 13.76 -17.59 11.00
C GLY A 224 14.33 -17.92 12.37
N PHE A 225 15.62 -17.64 12.53
CA PHE A 225 16.40 -17.77 13.78
C PHE A 225 17.31 -16.55 14.00
N THR A 226 17.08 -15.48 13.25
CA THR A 226 17.87 -14.26 13.30
C THR A 226 17.09 -13.23 14.11
N HIS A 227 17.72 -12.66 15.15
CA HIS A 227 17.17 -11.52 15.87
C HIS A 227 16.94 -10.34 14.93
N HIS A 228 15.75 -9.77 15.00
CA HIS A 228 15.27 -8.72 14.14
C HIS A 228 15.04 -7.44 14.95
N PHE A 229 15.68 -6.36 14.50
CA PHE A 229 15.37 -5.00 14.91
C PHE A 229 15.39 -4.14 13.66
N ALA A 230 14.26 -3.53 13.34
CA ALA A 230 14.15 -2.64 12.20
C ALA A 230 13.22 -1.49 12.51
N HIS A 231 13.39 -0.38 11.80
CA HIS A 231 12.58 0.80 12.00
C HIS A 231 12.36 1.56 10.72
N ARG A 232 11.24 2.27 10.67
CA ARG A 232 10.82 3.10 9.54
C ARG A 232 10.28 4.43 10.04
N HIS A 233 10.64 5.49 9.33
CA HIS A 233 10.19 6.85 9.60
C HIS A 233 9.66 7.47 8.32
N HIS A 234 8.50 8.12 8.43
CA HIS A 234 7.89 8.90 7.38
C HIS A 234 7.63 10.31 7.88
N GLY A 235 7.87 11.29 7.02
CA GLY A 235 7.54 12.68 7.26
C GLY A 235 6.99 13.33 6.01
N GLU A 236 5.89 14.07 6.14
CA GLU A 236 5.38 14.92 5.07
C GLU A 236 4.93 16.27 5.61
N VAL A 237 5.10 17.31 4.79
CA VAL A 237 4.59 18.65 5.04
C VAL A 237 3.96 19.14 3.74
N GLY A 238 2.69 19.51 3.80
CA GLY A 238 1.90 19.98 2.67
C GLY A 238 1.35 21.38 2.88
N TYR A 239 1.02 22.04 1.77
CA TYR A 239 0.20 23.24 1.77
C TYR A 239 -0.83 23.15 0.64
N SER A 240 -2.10 23.35 0.98
CA SER A 240 -3.22 23.35 0.02
C SER A 240 -3.61 24.79 -0.28
N PHE A 241 -3.57 25.22 -1.55
CA PHE A 241 -3.79 26.62 -1.88
C PHE A 241 -5.19 26.84 -2.47
N GLY A 242 -5.82 27.94 -2.08
CA GLY A 242 -7.16 28.36 -2.51
C GLY A 242 -7.18 29.12 -3.83
N THR A 243 -6.60 28.56 -4.89
CA THR A 243 -6.58 29.19 -6.22
C THR A 243 -7.80 28.76 -7.06
N LEU A 244 -7.97 29.37 -8.25
CA LEU A 244 -9.00 28.97 -9.22
C LEU A 244 -8.91 27.48 -9.61
N TRP A 245 -7.70 26.91 -9.55
CA TRP A 245 -7.45 25.48 -9.73
C TRP A 245 -6.81 24.94 -8.46
N PRO A 246 -7.60 24.41 -7.50
CA PRO A 246 -7.09 23.90 -6.24
C PRO A 246 -5.86 23.02 -6.46
N TRP A 247 -4.75 23.42 -5.83
CA TRP A 247 -3.50 22.66 -5.87
C TRP A 247 -2.97 22.41 -4.46
N GLN A 248 -2.27 21.30 -4.32
CA GLN A 248 -1.54 20.97 -3.11
C GLN A 248 -0.10 20.70 -3.49
N LEU A 249 0.84 21.18 -2.69
CA LEU A 249 2.25 20.85 -2.77
C LEU A 249 2.67 20.18 -1.47
N THR A 250 3.32 19.03 -1.57
CA THR A 250 3.75 18.21 -0.43
C THR A 250 5.22 17.88 -0.56
N TYR A 251 5.99 18.12 0.50
CA TYR A 251 7.33 17.60 0.70
C TYR A 251 7.26 16.23 1.38
N LEU A 252 8.09 15.28 0.94
CA LEU A 252 8.07 13.89 1.39
C LEU A 252 9.47 13.46 1.85
N PHE A 253 9.51 12.79 3.00
CA PHE A 253 10.68 12.14 3.59
C PHE A 253 10.32 10.70 3.96
N ASP A 254 11.18 9.75 3.59
CA ASP A 254 11.08 8.37 4.04
C ASP A 254 12.45 7.79 4.39
N TYR A 255 12.49 7.02 5.46
CA TYR A 255 13.62 6.17 5.84
C TYR A 255 13.09 4.81 6.29
N ALA A 256 13.64 3.72 5.79
CA ALA A 256 13.46 2.38 6.33
C ALA A 256 14.82 1.70 6.47
N SER A 257 15.09 1.18 7.66
CA SER A 257 16.37 0.55 7.98
C SER A 257 16.67 -0.64 7.07
N GLY A 258 17.96 -0.85 6.83
CA GLY A 258 18.48 -2.01 6.13
C GLY A 258 19.72 -2.57 6.84
N ASP A 259 20.08 -3.79 6.47
CA ASP A 259 21.19 -4.55 7.03
C ASP A 259 21.82 -5.43 5.93
N PRO A 260 23.11 -5.79 6.04
CA PRO A 260 23.72 -6.78 5.16
C PRO A 260 23.00 -8.13 5.12
N ASP A 261 22.43 -8.57 6.24
CA ASP A 261 21.53 -9.74 6.33
C ASP A 261 20.10 -9.30 5.98
N PRO A 262 19.54 -9.73 4.84
CA PRO A 262 18.20 -9.33 4.41
C PRO A 262 17.09 -9.67 5.41
N LYS A 263 17.32 -10.61 6.35
CA LYS A 263 16.37 -10.97 7.41
C LYS A 263 16.19 -9.86 8.47
N LYS A 264 17.11 -8.90 8.52
CA LYS A 264 17.09 -7.75 9.45
C LYS A 264 16.63 -6.45 8.78
N ASN A 265 16.35 -6.48 7.48
CA ASN A 265 15.74 -5.34 6.81
C ASN A 265 14.32 -5.10 7.34
N PHE A 266 13.86 -3.84 7.29
CA PHE A 266 12.48 -3.51 7.67
C PHE A 266 11.45 -4.33 6.90
N ASP A 267 10.49 -4.90 7.61
CA ASP A 267 9.41 -5.72 7.07
C ASP A 267 8.14 -4.87 6.94
N PHE A 268 7.66 -4.68 5.71
CA PHE A 268 6.49 -3.85 5.46
C PHE A 268 5.16 -4.60 5.65
N LEU A 269 5.18 -5.78 6.27
CA LEU A 269 4.03 -6.61 6.61
C LEU A 269 3.09 -6.83 5.41
N PHE A 270 1.93 -6.17 5.43
CA PHE A 270 0.85 -6.26 4.44
C PHE A 270 0.59 -4.90 3.76
N ALA A 271 1.63 -4.07 3.63
CA ALA A 271 1.53 -2.71 3.10
C ALA A 271 1.35 -2.60 1.58
N LYS A 272 0.92 -1.41 1.14
CA LYS A 272 0.84 -0.99 -0.27
C LYS A 272 2.15 -0.37 -0.74
N ARG A 273 2.59 -0.69 -1.96
CA ARG A 273 3.70 0.02 -2.64
C ARG A 273 3.32 1.42 -3.13
N ARG A 274 2.13 1.59 -3.73
CA ARG A 274 1.74 2.82 -4.47
C ARG A 274 1.56 4.06 -3.61
N ALA A 275 1.10 3.91 -2.36
CA ALA A 275 0.75 5.06 -1.53
C ALA A 275 1.93 6.06 -1.42
N GLU A 276 3.16 5.57 -1.58
CA GLU A 276 4.37 6.31 -1.26
C GLU A 276 5.44 6.31 -2.37
N TYR A 277 5.55 5.25 -3.19
CA TYR A 277 6.75 5.00 -4.00
C TYR A 277 6.53 4.85 -5.52
N GLY A 278 5.43 5.37 -6.06
CA GLY A 278 5.15 5.40 -7.51
C GLY A 278 3.92 4.59 -7.92
N PRO A 279 3.73 4.29 -9.22
CA PRO A 279 2.48 3.71 -9.71
C PRO A 279 2.23 2.27 -9.22
N THR A 280 0.95 1.93 -8.99
CA THR A 280 0.50 0.54 -8.82
C THR A 280 0.73 -0.21 -10.13
N GLY A 281 1.14 -1.48 -10.11
CA GLY A 281 1.29 -2.30 -11.33
C GLY A 281 2.66 -2.96 -11.42
N ILE A 282 3.10 -3.27 -12.64
CA ILE A 282 4.35 -4.00 -12.92
C ILE A 282 5.62 -3.16 -12.65
N LEU A 283 5.51 -1.83 -12.55
CA LEU A 283 6.64 -0.97 -12.16
C LEU A 283 6.84 -0.96 -10.65
N GLY A 284 7.62 -1.92 -10.14
CA GLY A 284 7.94 -2.09 -8.73
C GLY A 284 9.38 -1.82 -8.35
N VAL A 285 9.86 -0.62 -8.63
CA VAL A 285 11.28 -0.28 -8.41
C VAL A 285 11.61 -0.18 -6.92
N ILE A 286 10.81 0.55 -6.14
CA ILE A 286 11.13 0.87 -4.74
C ILE A 286 10.18 0.13 -3.79
N PHE A 287 10.76 -0.48 -2.76
CA PHE A 287 10.07 -1.05 -1.61
C PHE A 287 10.44 -0.29 -0.33
N PRO A 288 9.55 -0.19 0.67
CA PRO A 288 9.80 0.47 1.95
C PRO A 288 10.74 -0.36 2.85
N SER A 289 11.91 -0.74 2.36
CA SER A 289 12.86 -1.60 3.08
C SER A 289 14.26 -1.34 2.55
N ASN A 290 15.22 -1.08 3.44
CA ASN A 290 16.56 -0.59 3.11
C ASN A 290 16.56 0.62 2.15
N ILE A 291 15.80 1.66 2.48
CA ILE A 291 15.60 2.83 1.63
C ILE A 291 15.72 4.12 2.43
N LEU A 292 16.36 5.12 1.83
CA LEU A 292 16.43 6.50 2.29
C LEU A 292 15.99 7.40 1.13
N SER A 293 14.92 8.16 1.34
CA SER A 293 14.38 9.14 0.41
C SER A 293 14.28 10.48 1.15
N PRO A 294 15.39 11.23 1.26
CA PRO A 294 15.45 12.44 2.04
C PRO A 294 14.72 13.60 1.36
N VAL A 295 14.59 13.56 0.02
CA VAL A 295 13.99 14.63 -0.79
C VAL A 295 12.91 14.04 -1.70
N GLY A 296 11.69 14.53 -1.53
CA GLY A 296 10.58 14.20 -2.39
C GLY A 296 9.58 15.35 -2.46
N PHE A 297 8.99 15.53 -3.64
CA PHE A 297 7.91 16.47 -3.87
C PHE A 297 6.75 15.77 -4.54
N ARG A 298 5.54 16.14 -4.17
CA ARG A 298 4.31 15.75 -4.83
C ARG A 298 3.42 16.97 -4.98
N SER A 299 2.90 17.18 -6.18
CA SER A 299 1.89 18.17 -6.45
C SER A 299 0.63 17.49 -6.97
N MET A 300 -0.51 17.91 -6.43
CA MET A 300 -1.84 17.51 -6.88
C MET A 300 -2.57 18.74 -7.36
N LEU A 301 -3.07 18.73 -8.59
CA LEU A 301 -3.85 19.82 -9.18
C LEU A 301 -5.23 19.31 -9.56
N GLN A 302 -6.28 20.07 -9.24
CA GLN A 302 -7.66 19.74 -9.59
C GLN A 302 -8.31 20.91 -10.35
N PRO A 303 -8.06 21.05 -11.66
CA PRO A 303 -8.59 22.19 -12.43
C PRO A 303 -10.11 22.20 -12.54
N THR A 304 -10.73 21.01 -12.51
CA THR A 304 -12.19 20.83 -12.48
C THR A 304 -12.53 19.72 -11.48
N PRO A 305 -13.81 19.59 -11.04
CA PRO A 305 -14.23 18.47 -10.19
C PRO A 305 -14.02 17.08 -10.81
N THR A 306 -13.83 16.99 -12.13
CA THR A 306 -13.71 15.73 -12.88
C THR A 306 -12.28 15.37 -13.26
N LEU A 307 -11.33 16.30 -13.11
CA LEU A 307 -9.96 16.17 -13.60
C LEU A 307 -8.97 16.35 -12.45
N LYS A 308 -8.09 15.37 -12.27
CA LYS A 308 -6.99 15.42 -11.30
C LYS A 308 -5.68 15.17 -12.02
N LEU A 309 -4.68 15.99 -11.73
CA LEU A 309 -3.31 15.82 -12.20
C LEU A 309 -2.41 15.62 -10.99
N MET A 310 -1.46 14.70 -11.13
CA MET A 310 -0.45 14.41 -10.13
C MET A 310 0.92 14.47 -10.78
N VAL A 311 1.86 15.12 -10.10
CA VAL A 311 3.28 15.10 -10.45
C VAL A 311 4.04 14.83 -9.17
N SER A 312 4.99 13.90 -9.21
CA SER A 312 5.85 13.59 -8.09
C SER A 312 7.28 13.37 -8.58
N HIS A 313 8.23 13.82 -7.77
CA HIS A 313 9.64 13.57 -7.95
C HIS A 313 10.23 13.14 -6.62
N ARG A 314 10.93 12.01 -6.58
CA ARG A 314 11.58 11.49 -5.37
C ARG A 314 12.98 11.00 -5.68
N THR A 315 13.87 11.18 -4.73
CA THR A 315 15.26 10.71 -4.82
C THR A 315 15.48 9.57 -3.83
N PHE A 316 16.30 8.57 -4.20
CA PHE A 316 16.40 7.32 -3.45
C PHE A 316 17.85 6.87 -3.28
N TRP A 317 18.17 6.44 -2.05
CA TRP A 317 19.40 5.78 -1.66
C TRP A 317 19.09 4.51 -0.87
N LEU A 318 20.02 3.55 -0.85
CA LEU A 318 20.01 2.50 0.17
C LEU A 318 20.33 3.09 1.54
N ALA A 319 19.66 2.60 2.58
CA ALA A 319 19.97 2.97 3.97
C ALA A 319 21.29 2.34 4.44
N ASP A 320 21.53 1.07 4.10
CA ASP A 320 22.83 0.40 4.19
C ASP A 320 23.25 -0.07 2.79
N GLY A 321 24.40 0.43 2.30
CA GLY A 321 24.93 0.10 0.98
C GLY A 321 25.42 -1.34 0.81
N ARG A 322 25.58 -2.09 1.90
CA ARG A 322 25.89 -3.53 1.90
C ARG A 322 24.65 -4.40 1.86
N GLY A 323 23.51 -3.82 2.25
CA GLY A 323 22.21 -4.48 2.23
C GLY A 323 21.67 -4.65 0.82
N SER A 324 20.64 -5.49 0.70
CA SER A 324 19.97 -5.72 -0.58
C SER A 324 19.12 -4.53 -1.01
N PHE A 325 19.06 -4.28 -2.32
CA PHE A 325 18.02 -3.43 -2.89
C PHE A 325 16.75 -4.27 -3.03
N VAL A 326 15.89 -4.22 -2.01
CA VAL A 326 14.74 -5.11 -1.84
C VAL A 326 13.83 -5.10 -3.08
N GLY A 327 13.43 -6.30 -3.53
CA GLY A 327 12.60 -6.49 -4.73
C GLY A 327 13.37 -6.55 -6.05
N SER A 328 14.63 -6.10 -6.11
CA SER A 328 15.44 -6.14 -7.34
C SER A 328 16.29 -7.41 -7.48
N GLY A 329 16.59 -8.10 -6.37
CA GLY A 329 17.57 -9.19 -6.33
C GLY A 329 19.03 -8.73 -6.43
N LEU A 330 19.29 -7.42 -6.38
CA LEU A 330 20.62 -6.82 -6.38
C LEU A 330 21.12 -6.60 -4.94
N GLN A 331 22.39 -6.90 -4.72
CA GLN A 331 23.09 -6.64 -3.46
C GLN A 331 24.60 -6.58 -3.73
N ASP A 332 25.29 -5.66 -3.08
CA ASP A 332 26.76 -5.62 -3.03
C ASP A 332 27.21 -5.68 -1.57
N PRO A 333 27.56 -6.87 -1.03
CA PRO A 333 27.96 -7.01 0.37
C PRO A 333 29.20 -6.19 0.76
N THR A 334 29.99 -5.70 -0.22
CA THR A 334 31.17 -4.87 0.03
C THR A 334 30.85 -3.39 0.21
N GLY A 335 29.65 -2.94 -0.20
CA GLY A 335 29.23 -1.54 -0.16
C GLY A 335 29.94 -0.63 -1.18
N ARG A 336 30.80 -1.16 -2.05
CA ARG A 336 31.57 -0.39 -3.04
C ARG A 336 30.71 0.18 -4.16
N SER A 337 29.51 -0.36 -4.34
CA SER A 337 28.52 0.15 -5.29
C SER A 337 27.97 1.52 -4.88
N GLY A 338 28.18 1.94 -3.63
CA GLY A 338 27.56 3.14 -3.07
C GLY A 338 26.09 2.90 -2.78
N THR A 339 25.35 3.97 -2.49
CA THR A 339 23.95 3.86 -2.06
C THR A 339 22.97 4.54 -3.01
N PHE A 340 23.40 5.41 -3.92
CA PHE A 340 22.48 6.20 -4.74
C PHE A 340 21.76 5.35 -5.80
N LEU A 341 20.47 5.09 -5.56
CA LEU A 341 19.62 4.30 -6.44
C LEU A 341 19.11 5.10 -7.62
N GLY A 342 18.79 6.38 -7.42
CA GLY A 342 18.34 7.24 -8.52
C GLY A 342 17.21 8.20 -8.16
N ASN A 343 16.58 8.72 -9.21
CA ASN A 343 15.43 9.62 -9.11
C ASN A 343 14.21 8.98 -9.78
N LEU A 344 13.05 9.07 -9.15
CA LEU A 344 11.78 8.64 -9.73
C LEU A 344 10.91 9.86 -9.99
N PHE A 345 10.62 10.10 -11.27
CA PHE A 345 9.58 11.02 -11.69
C PHE A 345 8.32 10.22 -11.99
N ASP A 346 7.17 10.64 -11.48
CA ASP A 346 5.86 10.01 -11.67
C ASP A 346 4.82 11.08 -11.95
N THR A 347 4.01 10.88 -12.97
CA THR A 347 2.89 11.76 -13.29
C THR A 347 1.68 10.95 -13.72
N SER A 348 0.50 11.41 -13.32
CA SER A 348 -0.75 10.85 -13.80
C SER A 348 -1.83 11.91 -14.00
N VAL A 349 -2.72 11.60 -14.92
CA VAL A 349 -3.95 12.33 -15.17
C VAL A 349 -5.11 11.37 -14.97
N THR A 350 -6.02 11.73 -14.06
CA THR A 350 -7.25 11.00 -13.80
C THR A 350 -8.43 11.86 -14.25
N TRP A 351 -9.27 11.30 -15.11
CA TRP A 351 -10.49 11.94 -15.59
C TRP A 351 -11.70 11.06 -15.32
N GLY A 352 -12.61 11.55 -14.48
CA GLY A 352 -13.88 10.91 -14.13
C GLY A 352 -15.03 11.84 -14.52
N PRO A 353 -15.50 11.81 -15.78
CA PRO A 353 -16.65 12.62 -16.19
C PRO A 353 -17.87 12.25 -15.35
N GLN A 354 -18.70 13.25 -15.03
CA GLN A 354 -19.91 13.07 -14.22
C GLN A 354 -21.20 13.08 -15.08
N VAL A 355 -21.09 13.40 -16.37
CA VAL A 355 -22.19 13.49 -17.32
C VAL A 355 -21.87 12.74 -18.61
N GLY A 356 -22.90 12.45 -19.41
CA GLY A 356 -22.76 11.78 -20.70
C GLY A 356 -22.62 10.25 -20.59
N TYR A 357 -22.14 9.64 -21.69
CA TYR A 357 -22.02 8.18 -21.83
C TYR A 357 -21.00 7.55 -20.87
N PHE A 358 -19.96 8.30 -20.48
CA PHE A 358 -18.87 7.81 -19.62
C PHE A 358 -19.02 8.18 -18.14
N ARG A 359 -20.21 8.64 -17.69
CA ARG A 359 -20.41 9.13 -16.31
C ARG A 359 -20.10 8.13 -15.18
N HIS A 360 -20.02 6.84 -15.51
CA HIS A 360 -19.64 5.78 -14.57
C HIS A 360 -18.27 5.18 -14.89
N THR A 361 -17.41 5.94 -15.59
CA THR A 361 -16.08 5.51 -15.99
C THR A 361 -15.04 6.50 -15.50
N VAL A 362 -14.00 5.98 -14.85
CA VAL A 362 -12.79 6.73 -14.51
C VAL A 362 -11.66 6.28 -15.41
N PHE A 363 -11.10 7.22 -16.16
CA PHE A 363 -9.91 7.03 -16.97
C PHE A 363 -8.68 7.52 -16.21
N GLU A 364 -7.58 6.78 -16.28
CA GLU A 364 -6.29 7.22 -15.77
C GLU A 364 -5.20 6.90 -16.79
N VAL A 365 -4.33 7.87 -17.03
CA VAL A 365 -3.10 7.71 -17.81
C VAL A 365 -1.96 8.16 -16.92
N GLY A 366 -0.87 7.42 -16.91
CA GLY A 366 0.31 7.84 -16.19
C GLY A 366 1.61 7.45 -16.86
N PHE A 367 2.64 8.20 -16.52
CA PHE A 367 4.00 8.05 -16.98
C PHE A 367 4.93 8.13 -15.77
N ALA A 368 5.89 7.22 -15.69
CA ALA A 368 6.96 7.31 -14.72
C ALA A 368 8.31 7.09 -15.40
N ARG A 369 9.33 7.80 -14.91
CA ARG A 369 10.71 7.60 -15.32
C ARG A 369 11.59 7.40 -14.09
N PHE A 370 12.27 6.27 -14.04
CA PHE A 370 13.31 6.00 -13.06
C PHE A 370 14.68 6.26 -13.68
N PHE A 371 15.28 7.36 -13.27
CA PHE A 371 16.65 7.73 -13.60
C PHE A 371 17.60 6.94 -12.73
N LYS A 372 18.33 5.97 -13.29
CA LYS A 372 19.20 5.11 -12.50
C LYS A 372 20.38 5.91 -11.94
N GLY A 373 20.65 5.71 -10.66
CA GLY A 373 21.78 6.29 -9.96
C GLY A 373 23.04 5.42 -10.06
N SER A 374 24.14 5.95 -9.51
CA SER A 374 25.47 5.33 -9.61
C SER A 374 25.61 3.94 -8.99
N TYR A 375 24.63 3.49 -8.20
CA TYR A 375 24.55 2.11 -7.73
C TYR A 375 24.54 1.11 -8.88
N PHE A 376 23.77 1.40 -9.95
CA PHE A 376 23.61 0.50 -11.09
C PHE A 376 24.87 0.39 -11.97
N ASP A 377 25.81 1.33 -11.83
CA ASP A 377 27.09 1.29 -12.57
C ASP A 377 28.05 0.24 -12.00
N ARG A 378 27.91 -0.07 -10.70
CA ARG A 378 28.90 -0.83 -9.93
C ARG A 378 28.36 -2.12 -9.32
N VAL A 379 27.04 -2.22 -9.12
CA VAL A 379 26.43 -3.38 -8.46
C VAL A 379 26.66 -4.67 -9.26
N PRO A 380 27.07 -5.78 -8.60
CA PRO A 380 27.15 -7.07 -9.24
C PRO A 380 25.82 -7.46 -9.88
N GLN A 381 25.88 -8.01 -11.10
CA GLN A 381 24.70 -8.46 -11.86
C GLN A 381 23.68 -7.35 -12.14
N SER A 382 24.17 -6.11 -12.28
CA SER A 382 23.39 -4.97 -12.72
C SER A 382 22.60 -5.29 -14.00
N PRO A 383 21.32 -4.91 -14.10
CA PRO A 383 20.51 -5.02 -15.30
C PRO A 383 20.84 -3.94 -16.35
N GLY A 384 21.94 -3.21 -16.18
CA GLY A 384 22.37 -2.10 -17.03
C GLY A 384 21.97 -0.73 -16.48
N THR A 385 22.54 0.32 -17.06
CA THR A 385 22.45 1.70 -16.59
C THR A 385 21.38 2.53 -17.29
N ALA A 386 20.73 1.97 -18.32
CA ALA A 386 19.65 2.65 -19.03
C ALA A 386 18.44 2.90 -18.11
N ASP A 387 17.92 4.13 -18.15
CA ASP A 387 16.74 4.58 -17.40
C ASP A 387 15.49 3.79 -17.77
N VAL A 388 14.60 3.61 -16.80
CA VAL A 388 13.32 2.92 -17.01
C VAL A 388 12.25 3.94 -17.32
N ASN A 389 11.61 3.83 -18.47
CA ASN A 389 10.41 4.60 -18.82
C ASN A 389 9.22 3.67 -18.74
N TYR A 390 8.18 4.10 -18.06
CA TYR A 390 6.97 3.34 -17.80
C TYR A 390 5.75 4.16 -18.18
N VAL A 391 4.80 3.52 -18.86
CA VAL A 391 3.52 4.12 -19.24
C VAL A 391 2.42 3.15 -18.87
N TYR A 392 1.28 3.69 -18.44
CA TYR A 392 0.05 2.92 -18.32
C TYR A 392 -1.18 3.72 -18.71
N THR A 393 -2.21 3.00 -19.11
CA THR A 393 -3.56 3.49 -19.30
C THR A 393 -4.53 2.57 -18.57
N MET A 394 -5.60 3.14 -18.02
CA MET A 394 -6.55 2.41 -17.20
C MET A 394 -7.95 2.99 -17.39
N ALA A 395 -8.94 2.11 -17.47
CA ALA A 395 -10.35 2.47 -17.39
C ALA A 395 -11.01 1.62 -16.30
N THR A 396 -11.73 2.27 -15.39
CA THR A 396 -12.53 1.62 -14.35
C THR A 396 -13.99 2.00 -14.55
N LEU A 397 -14.84 1.01 -14.79
CA LEU A 397 -16.27 1.13 -14.92
C LEU A 397 -16.95 0.69 -13.63
N THR A 398 -17.90 1.47 -13.16
CA THR A 398 -18.76 1.12 -12.02
C THR A 398 -20.20 1.02 -12.50
N PHE A 399 -20.90 -0.02 -12.04
CA PHE A 399 -22.31 -0.28 -12.34
C PHE A 399 -23.15 -0.20 -11.08
#